data_AF-A0A2E0JAQ8-F1
#
_entry.id   AF-A0A2E0JAQ8-F1
#
_cell.length_a   1.000
_cell.length_b   1.000
_cell.length_c   1.000
_cell.angle_alpha   90.00
_cell.angle_beta   90.00
_cell.angle_gamma   90.00
#
_symmetry.space_group_name_H-M   'P 1'
#
loop_
_entity.id
_entity.type
_entity.pdbx_description
1 polymer ?
#
loop_
_entity_poly.entity_id
_entity_poly.type
_entity_poly.pdbx_seq_one_letter_code
_entity_poly.pdbx_strand_id
1 'polypeptide(L)'
;MSNENSMHATTIVTVRKGGKVVIAGDGQVSLGNTVMKGNARKVRRIGKGNVIAGFAGATADAFTLLERLEAKLEQYPEQLMRACVELAKDWRTDRYLRRLEAMMLVADKNITLALTGNGDVLEPEQGIMAIGSGGNYALAAARALSDTDKDAEEIARKAMEIAASICIYTNDNVVVETLDAG
;
A
#
# COMPACT_ATOMS: atom_id res chain seq x y z
N MET A 1 8.73 4.95 -26.33
CA MET A 1 7.32 5.37 -26.52
C MET A 1 6.59 4.97 -25.25
N SER A 2 6.03 5.93 -24.51
CA SER A 2 5.17 5.61 -23.36
C SER A 2 3.98 4.80 -23.86
N ASN A 3 3.74 3.62 -23.28
CA ASN A 3 2.59 2.81 -23.65
C ASN A 3 1.31 3.59 -23.34
N GLU A 4 0.63 4.09 -24.38
CA GLU A 4 -0.60 4.89 -24.26
C GLU A 4 -1.73 4.15 -23.52
N ASN A 5 -1.63 2.82 -23.41
CA ASN A 5 -2.57 1.96 -22.70
C ASN A 5 -2.09 1.51 -21.30
N SER A 6 -1.04 2.10 -20.73
CA SER A 6 -0.61 1.75 -19.37
C SER A 6 -1.60 2.27 -18.34
N MET A 7 -2.02 1.40 -17.42
CA MET A 7 -2.85 1.79 -16.29
C MET A 7 -1.98 2.30 -15.16
N HIS A 8 -2.06 3.60 -14.89
CA HIS A 8 -1.44 4.21 -13.72
C HIS A 8 -2.39 4.12 -12.55
N ALA A 9 -1.89 3.52 -11.47
CA ALA A 9 -2.65 3.26 -10.28
C ALA A 9 -1.95 3.79 -9.04
N THR A 10 -2.82 4.05 -8.07
CA THR A 10 -2.71 4.95 -6.93
C THR A 10 -1.44 4.83 -6.12
N THR A 11 -1.06 5.96 -5.56
CA THR A 11 -0.01 6.13 -4.57
C THR A 11 -0.51 5.70 -3.21
N ILE A 12 0.30 4.91 -2.51
CA ILE A 12 0.01 4.45 -1.16
C ILE A 12 1.26 4.64 -0.31
N VAL A 13 1.09 5.13 0.91
CA VAL A 13 2.15 5.32 1.89
C VAL A 13 1.75 4.66 3.21
N THR A 14 2.72 4.03 3.88
CA THR A 14 2.61 3.55 5.25
C THR A 14 3.53 4.33 6.16
N VAL A 15 3.04 4.67 7.35
CA VAL A 15 3.79 5.38 8.39
C VAL A 15 3.50 4.73 9.73
N ARG A 16 4.54 4.24 10.40
CA ARG A 16 4.48 3.76 11.78
C ARG A 16 5.23 4.73 12.69
N LYS A 17 4.52 5.36 13.63
CA LYS A 17 5.10 6.32 14.59
C LYS A 17 4.23 6.44 15.84
N GLY A 18 4.86 6.57 17.01
CA GLY A 18 4.16 6.91 18.25
C GLY A 18 3.10 5.90 18.67
N GLY A 19 3.37 4.60 18.50
CA GLY A 19 2.41 3.55 18.83
C GLY A 19 1.18 3.53 17.92
N LYS A 20 1.29 4.06 16.70
CA LYS A 20 0.25 3.96 15.65
C LYS A 20 0.87 3.53 14.33
N VAL A 21 0.08 2.83 13.52
CA VAL A 21 0.39 2.57 12.11
C VAL A 21 -0.74 3.07 11.22
N VAL A 22 -0.37 3.77 10.16
CA VAL A 22 -1.29 4.38 9.21
C VAL A 22 -0.92 3.91 7.82
N ILE A 23 -1.92 3.53 7.03
CA ILE A 23 -1.78 3.40 5.58
C ILE A 23 -2.73 4.40 4.93
N ALA A 24 -2.20 5.24 4.06
CA ALA A 24 -2.95 6.22 3.29
C ALA A 24 -2.75 5.96 1.79
N GLY A 25 -3.76 6.23 0.99
CA GLY A 25 -3.66 6.14 -0.46
C GLY A 25 -4.66 7.03 -1.17
N ASP A 26 -4.28 7.53 -2.34
CA ASP A 26 -5.15 8.36 -3.16
C ASP A 26 -6.14 7.49 -3.96
N GLY A 27 -7.03 8.15 -4.70
CA GLY A 27 -8.10 7.51 -5.45
C GLY A 27 -7.94 7.56 -6.97
N GLN A 28 -6.86 8.14 -7.51
CA GLN A 28 -6.71 8.34 -8.94
C GLN A 28 -6.34 7.06 -9.68
N VAL A 29 -7.15 6.72 -10.68
CA VAL A 29 -6.85 5.71 -11.70
C VAL A 29 -6.79 6.42 -13.04
N SER A 30 -5.66 6.28 -13.73
CA SER A 30 -5.44 6.89 -15.04
C SER A 30 -5.13 5.82 -16.08
N LEU A 31 -5.64 5.99 -17.30
CA LEU A 31 -5.28 5.19 -18.47
C LEU A 31 -4.49 6.09 -19.41
N GLY A 32 -3.19 5.79 -19.55
CA GLY A 32 -2.25 6.73 -20.12
C GLY A 32 -2.35 8.07 -19.39
N ASN A 33 -2.57 9.15 -20.15
CA ASN A 33 -2.68 10.51 -19.62
C ASN A 33 -4.11 10.93 -19.23
N THR A 34 -5.09 10.01 -19.27
CA THR A 34 -6.50 10.33 -19.00
C THR A 34 -6.93 9.80 -17.65
N VAL A 35 -7.49 10.67 -16.80
CA VAL A 35 -8.09 10.26 -15.52
C VAL A 35 -9.40 9.52 -15.78
N MET A 36 -9.48 8.25 -15.36
CA MET A 36 -10.70 7.44 -15.47
C MET A 36 -11.58 7.53 -14.23
N LYS A 37 -10.97 7.59 -13.04
CA LYS A 37 -11.67 7.61 -11.75
C LYS A 37 -10.80 8.33 -10.72
N GLY A 38 -11.42 9.20 -9.91
CA GLY A 38 -10.71 9.95 -8.87
C GLY A 38 -10.87 9.41 -7.44
N ASN A 39 -11.77 8.45 -7.22
CA ASN A 39 -12.16 8.01 -5.88
C ASN A 39 -12.07 6.48 -5.71
N ALA A 40 -11.07 5.84 -6.31
CA ALA A 40 -10.78 4.43 -6.02
C ALA A 40 -10.42 4.24 -4.54
N ARG A 41 -10.84 3.12 -3.95
CA ARG A 41 -10.53 2.77 -2.55
C ARG A 41 -9.66 1.52 -2.54
N LYS A 42 -8.34 1.72 -2.48
CA LYS A 42 -7.34 0.64 -2.48
C LYS A 42 -6.65 0.41 -1.14
N VAL A 43 -7.03 1.20 -0.13
CA VAL A 43 -6.69 0.97 1.27
C VAL A 43 -7.95 0.45 1.98
N ARG A 44 -7.79 -0.61 2.78
CA ARG A 44 -8.86 -1.18 3.59
C ARG A 44 -8.30 -1.97 4.75
N ARG A 45 -9.14 -2.24 5.74
CA ARG A 45 -8.86 -3.25 6.77
C ARG A 45 -9.24 -4.63 6.25
N ILE A 46 -8.46 -5.63 6.62
CA ILE A 46 -8.68 -7.04 6.29
C ILE A 46 -8.56 -7.92 7.55
N GLY A 47 -8.86 -9.21 7.40
CA GLY A 47 -8.92 -10.14 8.52
C GLY A 47 -10.05 -9.74 9.48
N LYS A 48 -9.84 -9.83 10.79
CA LYS A 48 -10.82 -9.40 11.79
C LYS A 48 -10.78 -7.88 12.06
N GLY A 49 -10.31 -7.09 11.08
CA GLY A 49 -10.12 -5.64 11.19
C GLY A 49 -8.83 -5.22 11.88
N ASN A 50 -7.93 -6.18 12.16
CA ASN A 50 -6.66 -6.00 12.86
C ASN A 50 -5.45 -5.83 11.92
N VAL A 51 -5.67 -5.85 10.62
CA VAL A 51 -4.65 -5.66 9.59
C VAL A 51 -5.14 -4.61 8.60
N ILE A 52 -4.26 -3.68 8.20
CA ILE A 52 -4.51 -2.74 7.10
C ILE A 52 -3.76 -3.24 5.88
N ALA A 53 -4.40 -3.21 4.72
CA ALA A 53 -3.77 -3.49 3.44
C ALA A 53 -4.04 -2.36 2.45
N GLY A 54 -2.98 -1.95 1.76
CA GLY A 54 -2.98 -1.03 0.63
C GLY A 54 -2.36 -1.69 -0.60
N PHE A 55 -2.90 -1.45 -1.78
CA PHE A 55 -2.43 -2.05 -3.02
C PHE A 55 -2.25 -1.05 -4.18
N ALA A 56 -1.14 -1.15 -4.91
CA ALA A 56 -0.90 -0.44 -6.17
C ALA A 56 -0.86 -1.43 -7.35
N GLY A 57 -1.66 -1.18 -8.39
CA GLY A 57 -1.83 -2.05 -9.56
C GLY A 57 -3.28 -2.13 -10.04
N ALA A 58 -3.60 -3.14 -10.84
CA ALA A 58 -4.96 -3.38 -11.33
C ALA A 58 -5.92 -3.82 -10.21
N THR A 59 -7.18 -3.37 -10.26
CA THR A 59 -8.16 -3.65 -9.21
C THR A 59 -8.47 -5.15 -9.06
N ALA A 60 -8.51 -5.90 -10.16
CA ALA A 60 -8.77 -7.35 -10.13
C ALA A 60 -7.67 -8.11 -9.37
N ASP A 61 -6.40 -7.81 -9.69
CA ASP A 61 -5.22 -8.34 -9.01
C ASP A 61 -5.27 -8.07 -7.50
N ALA A 62 -5.68 -6.85 -7.12
CA ALA A 62 -5.84 -6.46 -5.73
C ALA A 62 -6.81 -7.38 -4.99
N PHE A 63 -8.00 -7.62 -5.55
CA PHE A 63 -9.00 -8.48 -4.94
C PHE A 63 -8.49 -9.91 -4.78
N THR A 64 -7.88 -10.48 -5.83
CA THR A 64 -7.33 -11.84 -5.76
C THR A 64 -6.25 -11.99 -4.68
N LEU A 65 -5.35 -11.01 -4.56
CA LEU A 65 -4.27 -11.07 -3.58
C LEU A 65 -4.77 -10.84 -2.15
N LEU A 66 -5.76 -9.96 -1.96
CA LEU A 66 -6.39 -9.74 -0.67
C LEU A 66 -7.16 -10.97 -0.19
N GLU A 67 -7.97 -11.60 -1.05
CA GLU A 67 -8.70 -12.83 -0.71
C GLU A 67 -7.74 -13.95 -0.29
N ARG A 68 -6.62 -14.11 -1.00
CA ARG A 68 -5.59 -15.08 -0.64
C ARG A 68 -4.89 -14.72 0.66
N LEU A 69 -4.60 -13.44 0.89
CA LEU A 69 -4.01 -12.98 2.15
C LEU A 69 -4.95 -13.24 3.32
N GLU A 70 -6.24 -12.98 3.19
CA GLU A 70 -7.25 -13.27 4.21
C GLU A 70 -7.28 -14.76 4.55
N ALA A 71 -7.27 -15.64 3.55
CA ALA A 71 -7.17 -17.07 3.78
C ALA A 71 -5.89 -17.47 4.55
N LYS A 72 -4.75 -16.83 4.28
CA LYS A 72 -3.50 -17.05 5.04
C LYS A 72 -3.58 -16.49 6.47
N LEU A 73 -4.25 -15.36 6.68
CA LEU A 73 -4.47 -14.79 8.01
C LEU A 73 -5.41 -15.65 8.87
N GLU A 74 -6.39 -16.31 8.26
CA GLU A 74 -7.22 -17.32 8.93
C GLU A 74 -6.42 -18.58 9.29
N GLN A 75 -5.55 -19.03 8.39
CA GLN A 75 -4.68 -20.19 8.62
C GLN A 75 -3.59 -19.92 9.68
N TYR A 76 -3.09 -18.69 9.74
CA TYR A 76 -2.03 -18.26 10.65
C TYR A 76 -2.45 -17.02 11.45
N PRO A 77 -3.39 -17.17 12.42
CA PRO A 77 -3.87 -16.05 13.21
C PRO A 77 -2.73 -15.32 13.91
N GLU A 78 -2.78 -13.98 13.87
CA GLU A 78 -1.81 -13.07 14.52
C GLU A 78 -0.36 -13.20 14.04
N GLN A 79 -0.10 -13.95 12.96
CA GLN A 79 1.23 -14.15 12.39
C GLN A 79 1.32 -13.47 11.02
N LEU A 80 1.24 -12.13 10.98
CA LEU A 80 1.23 -11.36 9.73
C LEU A 80 2.44 -11.69 8.84
N MET A 81 3.65 -11.71 9.41
CA MET A 81 4.87 -12.09 8.69
C MET A 81 4.75 -13.45 8.01
N ARG A 82 4.24 -14.46 8.72
CA ARG A 82 4.06 -15.80 8.17
C ARG A 82 3.02 -15.82 7.06
N ALA A 83 1.89 -15.16 7.26
CA ALA A 83 0.84 -15.06 6.26
C ALA A 83 1.35 -14.41 4.96
N CYS A 84 2.13 -13.33 5.08
CA CYS A 84 2.74 -12.63 3.95
C CYS A 84 3.80 -13.49 3.23
N VAL A 85 4.65 -14.23 3.96
CA VAL A 85 5.63 -15.14 3.36
C VAL A 85 4.95 -16.29 2.61
N GLU A 86 3.91 -16.88 3.18
CA GLU A 86 3.15 -17.94 2.50
C GLU A 86 2.40 -17.42 1.28
N LEU A 87 1.85 -16.21 1.33
CA LEU A 87 1.29 -15.54 0.15
C LEU A 87 2.35 -15.30 -0.92
N ALA A 88 3.54 -14.82 -0.55
CA ALA A 88 4.62 -14.55 -1.50
C ALA A 88 5.10 -15.84 -2.20
N LYS A 89 5.15 -16.97 -1.48
CA LYS A 89 5.40 -18.30 -2.07
C LYS A 89 4.32 -18.68 -3.08
N ASP A 90 3.04 -18.52 -2.73
CA ASP A 90 1.93 -18.80 -3.63
C ASP A 90 2.00 -17.88 -4.87
N TRP A 91 2.30 -16.60 -4.66
CA TRP A 91 2.44 -15.60 -5.71
C TRP A 91 3.53 -15.99 -6.72
N ARG A 92 4.67 -16.50 -6.23
CA ARG A 92 5.78 -16.94 -7.07
C ARG A 92 5.57 -18.31 -7.73
N THR A 93 4.71 -19.16 -7.20
CA THR A 93 4.52 -20.53 -7.73
C THR A 93 3.30 -20.66 -8.63
N ASP A 94 2.26 -19.86 -8.40
CA ASP A 94 1.06 -19.83 -9.22
C ASP A 94 1.35 -19.23 -10.61
N ARG A 95 0.80 -19.85 -11.67
CA ARG A 95 1.04 -19.44 -13.07
C ARG A 95 0.39 -18.10 -13.40
N TYR A 96 -0.75 -17.79 -12.77
CA TYR A 96 -1.48 -16.55 -12.97
C TYR A 96 -0.90 -15.43 -12.13
N LEU A 97 -0.63 -15.69 -10.83
CA LEU A 97 -0.16 -14.64 -9.92
C LEU A 97 1.20 -14.05 -10.32
N ARG A 98 2.12 -14.85 -10.86
CA ARG A 98 3.43 -14.37 -11.33
C ARG A 98 3.40 -13.29 -12.41
N ARG A 99 2.26 -13.10 -13.08
CA ARG A 99 2.09 -12.07 -14.12
C ARG A 99 1.59 -10.75 -13.57
N LEU A 100 1.23 -10.71 -12.29
CA LEU A 100 0.73 -9.50 -11.66
C LEU A 100 1.90 -8.58 -11.35
N GLU A 101 1.85 -7.35 -11.85
CA GLU A 101 2.86 -6.29 -11.60
C GLU A 101 2.57 -5.49 -10.32
N ALA A 102 1.73 -6.07 -9.48
CA ALA A 102 1.18 -5.43 -8.31
C ALA A 102 2.17 -5.35 -7.14
N MET A 103 1.97 -4.33 -6.30
CA MET A 103 2.62 -4.19 -5.00
C MET A 103 1.59 -4.00 -3.89
N MET A 104 1.89 -4.53 -2.71
CA MET A 104 1.06 -4.40 -1.51
C MET A 104 1.86 -3.84 -0.35
N LEU A 105 1.24 -2.95 0.42
CA LEU A 105 1.66 -2.58 1.77
C LEU A 105 0.66 -3.17 2.75
N VAL A 106 1.14 -3.93 3.73
CA VAL A 106 0.30 -4.60 4.73
C VAL A 106 0.87 -4.32 6.11
N ALA A 107 0.03 -4.00 7.08
CA ALA A 107 0.48 -3.72 8.44
C ALA A 107 -0.51 -4.21 9.49
N ASP A 108 0.01 -4.74 10.59
CA ASP A 108 -0.73 -4.94 11.84
C ASP A 108 -0.16 -4.03 12.94
N LYS A 109 -0.58 -4.24 14.18
CA LYS A 109 -0.07 -3.49 15.33
C LYS A 109 1.44 -3.63 15.55
N ASN A 110 2.07 -4.71 15.11
CA ASN A 110 3.47 -5.04 15.39
C ASN A 110 4.40 -4.70 14.23
N ILE A 111 4.02 -5.05 13.00
CA ILE A 111 4.90 -5.04 11.82
C ILE A 111 4.23 -4.44 10.59
N THR A 112 5.04 -3.85 9.73
CA THR A 112 4.66 -3.36 8.41
C THR A 112 5.47 -4.12 7.36
N LEU A 113 4.83 -4.61 6.30
CA LEU A 113 5.45 -5.41 5.26
C LEU A 113 5.04 -4.91 3.88
N ALA A 114 5.98 -4.92 2.96
CA ALA A 114 5.74 -4.74 1.54
C ALA A 114 5.88 -6.08 0.82
N LEU A 115 4.94 -6.35 -0.09
CA LEU A 115 4.95 -7.53 -0.94
C LEU A 115 5.00 -7.11 -2.40
N THR A 116 5.81 -7.81 -3.19
CA THR A 116 5.99 -7.54 -4.62
C THR A 116 5.59 -8.76 -5.45
N GLY A 117 5.23 -8.55 -6.72
CA GLY A 117 4.97 -9.62 -7.69
C GLY A 117 6.15 -10.57 -7.94
N ASN A 118 7.36 -10.22 -7.50
CA ASN A 118 8.54 -11.08 -7.56
C ASN A 118 8.62 -12.08 -6.39
N GLY A 119 7.70 -11.98 -5.43
CA GLY A 119 7.67 -12.80 -4.22
C GLY A 119 8.59 -12.29 -3.12
N ASP A 120 8.93 -10.99 -3.12
CA ASP A 120 9.69 -10.38 -2.03
C ASP A 120 8.75 -10.00 -0.88
N VAL A 121 9.24 -10.16 0.36
CA VAL A 121 8.59 -9.68 1.58
C VAL A 121 9.59 -8.81 2.32
N LEU A 122 9.31 -7.51 2.39
CA LEU A 122 10.26 -6.51 2.87
C LEU A 122 9.66 -5.74 4.05
N GLU A 123 10.38 -5.67 5.16
CA GLU A 123 10.05 -4.76 6.26
C GLU A 123 10.72 -3.40 5.99
N PRO A 124 9.98 -2.28 6.07
CA PRO A 124 10.51 -0.97 5.75
C PRO A 124 11.37 -0.41 6.88
N GLU A 125 12.50 0.20 6.51
CA GLU A 125 13.31 0.97 7.44
C GLU A 125 12.48 2.12 8.04
N GLN A 126 12.64 2.33 9.35
CA GLN A 126 11.94 3.37 10.12
C GLN A 126 10.40 3.27 10.04
N GLY A 127 9.85 2.14 9.61
CA GLY A 127 8.40 1.95 9.53
C GLY A 127 7.70 2.80 8.46
N ILE A 128 8.44 3.32 7.47
CA ILE A 128 7.90 4.17 6.40
C ILE A 128 8.23 3.59 5.02
N MET A 129 7.21 3.41 4.20
CA MET A 129 7.36 3.00 2.79
C MET A 129 6.22 3.54 1.94
N ALA A 130 6.44 3.68 0.64
CA ALA A 130 5.38 4.01 -0.30
C ALA A 130 5.50 3.20 -1.59
N ILE A 131 4.38 3.00 -2.26
CA ILE A 131 4.25 2.29 -3.53
C ILE A 131 3.34 3.08 -4.48
N GLY A 132 3.36 2.71 -5.77
CA GLY A 132 2.50 3.33 -6.79
C GLY A 132 3.10 4.56 -7.46
N SER A 133 2.31 5.21 -8.30
CA SER A 133 2.77 6.19 -9.29
C SER A 133 3.52 7.39 -8.71
N GLY A 134 3.06 7.90 -7.56
CA GLY A 134 3.67 8.99 -6.79
C GLY A 134 4.41 8.51 -5.54
N GLY A 135 4.70 7.21 -5.42
CA GLY A 135 5.27 6.60 -4.23
C GLY A 135 6.57 7.27 -3.77
N ASN A 136 7.50 7.57 -4.68
CA ASN A 136 8.76 8.20 -4.32
C ASN A 136 8.59 9.60 -3.70
N TYR A 137 7.62 10.38 -4.17
CA TYR A 137 7.33 11.70 -3.62
C TYR A 137 6.73 11.58 -2.21
N ALA A 138 5.78 10.67 -2.03
CA ALA A 138 5.18 10.39 -0.72
C ALA A 138 6.22 9.85 0.27
N LEU A 139 7.09 8.94 -0.17
CA LEU A 139 8.16 8.38 0.66
C LEU A 139 9.14 9.45 1.14
N ALA A 140 9.63 10.28 0.22
CA ALA A 140 10.56 11.35 0.55
C ALA A 140 9.93 12.35 1.53
N ALA A 141 8.67 12.74 1.30
CA ALA A 141 7.94 13.64 2.18
C ALA A 141 7.70 13.03 3.57
N ALA A 142 7.26 11.76 3.64
CA ALA A 142 7.01 11.08 4.90
C ALA A 142 8.29 10.94 5.73
N ARG A 143 9.41 10.58 5.09
CA ARG A 143 10.73 10.51 5.74
C ARG A 143 11.21 11.86 6.23
N ALA A 144 11.04 12.93 5.45
CA ALA A 144 11.42 14.27 5.89
C ALA A 144 10.61 14.77 7.10
N LEU A 145 9.37 14.27 7.25
CA LEU A 145 8.48 14.63 8.34
C LEU A 145 8.57 13.68 9.56
N SER A 146 9.31 12.56 9.46
CA SER A 146 9.37 11.54 10.53
C SER A 146 9.88 12.09 11.84
N ASP A 147 10.83 13.03 11.77
CA ASP A 147 11.55 13.58 12.93
C ASP A 147 10.88 14.84 13.50
N THR A 148 9.68 15.19 13.03
CA THR A 148 8.90 16.33 13.54
C THR A 148 7.97 15.91 14.68
N ASP A 149 7.27 16.85 15.31
CA ASP A 149 6.25 16.55 16.34
C ASP A 149 4.94 15.98 15.78
N LYS A 150 4.85 15.78 14.46
CA LYS A 150 3.65 15.27 13.80
C LYS A 150 3.39 13.80 14.13
N ASP A 151 2.13 13.45 14.29
CA ASP A 151 1.72 12.06 14.45
C ASP A 151 1.75 11.28 13.12
N ALA A 152 1.56 9.96 13.21
CA ALA A 152 1.62 9.08 12.03
C ALA A 152 0.60 9.46 10.93
N GLU A 153 -0.60 9.90 11.32
CA GLU A 153 -1.67 10.24 10.39
C GLU A 153 -1.40 11.60 9.74
N GLU A 154 -0.95 12.59 10.51
CA GLU A 154 -0.53 13.89 10.01
C GLU A 154 0.60 13.76 8.99
N ILE A 155 1.61 12.91 9.27
CA ILE A 155 2.70 12.62 8.33
C ILE A 155 2.15 11.98 7.06
N ALA A 156 1.33 10.93 7.18
CA ALA A 156 0.79 10.22 6.03
C ALA A 156 -0.06 11.14 5.13
N ARG A 157 -0.94 11.95 5.72
CA ARG A 157 -1.76 12.93 4.99
C ARG A 157 -0.91 13.98 4.31
N LYS A 158 0.09 14.54 5.00
CA LYS A 158 0.95 15.56 4.41
C LYS A 158 1.83 15.02 3.29
N ALA A 159 2.32 13.79 3.43
CA ALA A 159 3.07 13.10 2.38
C ALA A 159 2.23 12.87 1.12
N MET A 160 0.97 12.46 1.29
CA MET A 160 0.03 12.30 0.17
C MET A 160 -0.31 13.64 -0.50
N GLU A 161 -0.52 14.70 0.28
CA GLU A 161 -0.75 16.06 -0.24
C GLU A 161 0.42 16.53 -1.12
N ILE A 162 1.66 16.34 -0.65
CA ILE A 162 2.86 16.68 -1.41
C ILE A 162 2.94 15.83 -2.70
N ALA A 163 2.69 14.53 -2.60
CA ALA A 163 2.70 13.65 -3.76
C ALA A 163 1.66 14.08 -4.82
N ALA A 164 0.45 14.45 -4.39
CA ALA A 164 -0.61 14.95 -5.28
C ALA A 164 -0.25 16.29 -5.95
N SER A 165 0.53 17.14 -5.28
CA SER A 165 0.97 18.42 -5.87
C SER A 165 2.05 18.28 -6.95
N ILE A 166 2.72 17.12 -7.02
CA ILE A 166 3.86 16.87 -7.92
C ILE A 166 3.52 15.83 -8.99
N CYS A 167 2.87 14.73 -8.61
CA CYS A 167 2.61 13.60 -9.49
C CYS A 167 1.26 13.76 -10.20
N ILE A 168 1.28 13.86 -11.53
CA ILE A 168 0.06 13.92 -12.36
C ILE A 168 -0.85 12.68 -12.24
N TYR A 169 -0.35 11.59 -11.65
CA TYR A 169 -1.07 10.33 -11.43
C TYR A 169 -1.50 10.12 -9.96
N THR A 170 -1.49 11.17 -9.15
CA THR A 170 -1.90 11.14 -7.74
C THR A 170 -2.80 12.34 -7.47
N ASN A 171 -3.95 12.12 -6.83
CA ASN A 171 -4.85 13.21 -6.45
C ASN A 171 -4.97 13.40 -4.94
N ASP A 172 -5.79 14.38 -4.57
CA ASP A 172 -6.11 14.79 -3.20
C ASP A 172 -7.23 13.96 -2.55
N ASN A 173 -7.83 13.01 -3.27
CA ASN A 173 -8.87 12.12 -2.74
C ASN A 173 -8.24 10.97 -1.94
N VAL A 174 -7.79 11.28 -0.72
CA VAL A 174 -7.05 10.34 0.13
C VAL A 174 -7.97 9.56 1.05
N VAL A 175 -7.82 8.23 1.05
CA VAL A 175 -8.35 7.32 2.05
C VAL A 175 -7.24 6.99 3.05
N VAL A 176 -7.58 7.00 4.34
CA VAL A 176 -6.65 6.71 5.44
C VAL A 176 -7.24 5.64 6.33
N GLU A 177 -6.44 4.64 6.66
CA GLU A 177 -6.75 3.61 7.65
C GLU A 177 -5.66 3.58 8.72
N THR A 178 -6.08 3.44 9.98
CA THR A 178 -5.21 3.57 11.16
C THR A 178 -5.44 2.42 12.14
N LEU A 179 -4.35 1.87 12.70
CA LEU A 179 -4.38 0.94 13.82
C LEU A 179 -3.53 1.47 14.97
N ASP A 180 -3.98 1.21 16.19
CA ASP A 180 -3.14 1.36 17.37
C ASP A 180 -2.10 0.23 17.40
N ALA A 181 -0.85 0.62 17.62
CA ALA A 181 0.35 -0.21 17.63
C ALA A 181 1.00 -0.19 19.03
N GLY A 182 0.19 -0.53 20.03
CA GLY A 182 0.57 -0.60 21.45
C GLY A 182 0.70 -2.03 21.99
#